data_AF-A0A969F2U0-F1
#
_entry.id   AF-A0A969F2U0-F1
#
_cell.length_a   1.000
_cell.length_b   1.000
_cell.length_c   1.000
_cell.angle_alpha   90.00
_cell.angle_beta   90.00
_cell.angle_gamma   90.00
#
_symmetry.space_group_name_H-M   'P 1'
#
loop_
_entity.id
_entity.type
_entity.pdbx_description
1 polymer ?
#
loop_
_entity_poly.entity_id
_entity_poly.type
_entity_poly.pdbx_seq_one_letter_code
_entity_poly.pdbx_strand_id
1 'polypeptide(L)' 'MAGADDARAARGRDPLINTIAEGGPYHTRGKLAAYLQRLEATDRRDAAQRLQARHG' A
#
# COMPACT_ATOMS: atom_id res chain seq x y z
N MET A 1 -1.38 -14.20 -33.01
CA MET A 1 -0.03 -13.89 -32.48
C MET A 1 -0.20 -12.96 -31.29
N ALA A 2 -0.15 -13.49 -30.06
CA ALA A 2 -0.09 -12.67 -28.86
C ALA A 2 1.36 -12.21 -28.70
N GLY A 3 1.61 -10.91 -28.89
CA GLY A 3 2.90 -10.28 -28.64
C GLY A 3 3.22 -10.39 -27.15
N ALA A 4 4.40 -10.89 -26.85
CA ALA A 4 4.89 -11.07 -25.50
C ALA A 4 5.10 -9.70 -24.84
N ASP A 5 4.28 -9.40 -23.84
CA ASP A 5 4.56 -8.35 -22.86
C ASP A 5 5.87 -8.72 -22.13
N ASP A 6 6.91 -7.95 -22.43
CA ASP A 6 8.27 -8.09 -21.94
C ASP A 6 8.38 -7.65 -20.46
N ALA A 7 7.70 -8.39 -19.59
CA ALA A 7 7.73 -8.20 -18.14
C ALA A 7 8.92 -8.94 -17.53
N ARG A 8 10.14 -8.53 -17.87
CA ARG A 8 11.34 -8.95 -17.10
C ARG A 8 11.51 -8.06 -15.85
N ALA A 9 10.50 -8.09 -14.99
CA ALA A 9 10.64 -7.78 -13.58
C ALA A 9 10.36 -9.07 -12.79
N ALA A 10 11.26 -9.40 -11.86
CA ALA A 10 11.28 -10.57 -10.97
C ALA A 10 10.21 -11.67 -11.24
N ARG A 11 10.60 -12.72 -11.98
CA ARG A 11 9.84 -13.97 -12.16
C ARG A 11 8.51 -13.90 -12.94
N GLY A 12 8.35 -12.94 -13.86
CA GLY A 12 7.30 -12.99 -14.89
C GLY A 12 5.90 -12.55 -14.42
N ARG A 13 5.80 -11.90 -13.26
CA ARG A 13 4.60 -11.17 -12.81
C ARG A 13 4.97 -9.77 -12.38
N ASP A 14 4.05 -8.84 -12.58
CA ASP A 14 4.19 -7.46 -12.12
C ASP A 14 4.51 -7.42 -10.60
N PRO A 15 5.63 -6.78 -10.19
CA PRO A 15 6.03 -6.69 -8.78
C PRO A 15 4.97 -6.07 -7.86
N LEU A 16 4.17 -5.13 -8.34
CA LEU A 16 3.08 -4.52 -7.58
C LEU A 16 2.02 -5.58 -7.25
N ILE A 17 1.67 -6.43 -8.22
CA ILE A 17 0.66 -7.47 -8.06
C ILE A 17 1.12 -8.52 -7.05
N ASN A 18 2.39 -8.94 -7.10
CA ASN A 18 2.95 -9.85 -6.09
C ASN A 18 2.87 -9.24 -4.68
N THR A 19 3.22 -7.96 -4.55
CA THR A 19 3.19 -7.25 -3.26
C THR A 19 1.78 -7.16 -2.69
N ILE A 20 0.77 -6.91 -3.51
CA ILE A 20 -0.63 -6.90 -3.09
C ILE A 20 -1.04 -8.31 -2.62
N ALA A 21 -0.73 -9.36 -3.38
CA ALA A 21 -1.03 -10.74 -3.03
C ALA A 21 -0.36 -11.19 -1.71
N GLU A 22 0.83 -10.67 -1.42
CA GLU A 22 1.56 -10.93 -0.17
C GLU A 22 1.01 -10.16 1.04
N GLY A 23 -0.01 -9.32 0.88
CA GLY A 23 -0.61 -8.52 1.94
C GLY A 23 0.02 -7.13 2.10
N GLY A 24 0.57 -6.58 1.04
CA GLY A 24 1.17 -5.25 0.98
C GLY A 24 2.61 -5.20 1.51
N PRO A 25 3.29 -4.04 1.33
CA PRO A 25 4.68 -3.87 1.71
C PRO A 25 4.92 -4.12 3.20
N TYR A 26 6.00 -4.83 3.54
CA TYR A 26 6.35 -5.12 4.94
C TYR A 26 6.39 -3.86 5.82
N HIS A 27 6.97 -2.77 5.32
CA HIS A 27 7.18 -1.53 6.09
C HIS A 27 5.90 -0.73 6.39
N THR A 28 4.75 -1.08 5.82
CA THR A 28 3.46 -0.44 6.14
C THR A 28 2.69 -1.19 7.24
N ARG A 29 3.06 -2.43 7.54
CA ARG A 29 2.37 -3.28 8.53
C ARG A 29 2.55 -2.74 9.94
N GLY A 30 1.44 -2.70 10.70
CA GLY A 30 1.43 -2.19 12.08
C GLY A 30 1.70 -0.68 12.21
N LYS A 31 1.76 0.07 11.10
CA LYS A 31 2.06 1.51 11.12
C LYS A 31 0.83 2.42 11.18
N LEU A 32 -0.38 1.86 11.10
CA LEU A 32 -1.62 2.64 11.03
C LEU A 32 -1.73 3.66 12.17
N ALA A 33 -1.60 3.22 13.42
CA ALA A 33 -1.73 4.10 14.58
C ALA A 33 -0.75 5.30 14.56
N ALA A 34 0.53 5.04 14.31
CA ALA A 34 1.54 6.10 14.22
C ALA A 34 1.30 7.04 13.02
N TYR A 35 0.79 6.50 11.91
CA TYR A 35 0.48 7.32 10.74
C TYR A 35 -0.75 8.21 10.95
N LEU A 36 -1.77 7.72 11.66
CA LEU A 36 -2.92 8.53 12.06
C LEU A 36 -2.49 9.71 12.94
N GLN A 37 -1.66 9.45 13.96
CA GLN A 37 -1.07 10.53 14.79
C GLN A 37 -0.33 11.56 13.95
N ARG A 38 0.45 11.12 12.96
CA ARG A 38 1.14 12.03 12.05
C ARG A 38 0.17 12.87 11.22
N LEU A 39 -0.91 12.28 10.71
CA LEU A 39 -1.93 12.99 9.95
C LEU A 39 -2.60 14.07 10.82
N GLU A 40 -2.96 13.75 12.05
CA GLU A 40 -3.51 14.73 13.00
C GLU A 40 -2.53 15.86 13.34
N ALA A 41 -1.26 15.53 13.59
CA ALA A 41 -0.20 16.48 13.94
C ALA A 41 0.18 17.45 12.81
N THR A 42 -0.27 17.19 11.60
CA THR A 42 0.06 17.99 10.40
C THR A 42 -1.19 18.51 9.70
N ASP A 43 -2.25 18.71 10.48
CA ASP A 43 -3.52 19.32 10.07
C ASP A 43 -4.29 18.58 8.96
N ARG A 44 -4.11 17.26 8.89
CA ARG A 44 -4.79 16.35 7.95
C ARG A 44 -5.78 15.44 8.66
N ARG A 45 -6.53 16.02 9.61
CA ARG A 45 -7.45 15.28 10.50
C ARG A 45 -8.54 14.55 9.74
N ASP A 46 -9.06 15.16 8.68
CA ASP A 46 -10.06 14.57 7.79
C ASP A 46 -9.53 13.29 7.11
N ALA A 47 -8.26 13.30 6.68
CA ALA A 47 -7.60 12.13 6.13
C ALA A 47 -7.37 11.05 7.18
N ALA A 48 -7.01 11.42 8.42
CA ALA A 48 -6.88 10.48 9.52
C ALA A 48 -8.21 9.75 9.79
N GLN A 49 -9.32 10.50 9.88
CA GLN A 49 -10.64 9.93 10.10
C GLN A 49 -11.06 8.97 8.98
N ARG A 50 -10.89 9.36 7.72
CA ARG A 50 -11.21 8.48 6.58
C ARG A 50 -10.37 7.21 6.56
N LEU A 51 -9.09 7.32 6.92
CA LEU A 51 -8.18 6.18 6.94
C LEU A 51 -8.51 5.22 8.09
N GLN A 52 -8.77 5.74 9.29
CA GLN A 52 -9.20 4.98 10.45
C GLN A 52 -10.54 4.28 10.17
N ALA A 53 -11.51 4.97 9.58
CA ALA A 53 -12.80 4.36 9.26
C ALA A 53 -12.71 3.19 8.27
N ARG A 54 -11.68 3.17 7.42
CA ARG A 54 -11.49 2.13 6.40
C ARG A 54 -10.66 0.94 6.89
N HIS A 55 -9.74 1.14 7.83
CA HIS A 55 -8.70 0.17 8.16
C HIS A 55 -8.46 -0.05 9.66
N GLY A 56 -9.13 0.73 10.51
CA GLY A 56 -8.99 0.67 11.96
C GLY A 56 -9.97 -0.25 12.66
#